data_AF-A0A7S2Y156-F1
#
_entry.id   AF-A0A7S2Y156-F1
#
_cell.length_a   1.000
_cell.length_b   1.000
_cell.length_c   1.000
_cell.angle_alpha   90.00
_cell.angle_beta   90.00
_cell.angle_gamma   90.00
#
_symmetry.space_group_name_H-M   'P 1'
#
loop_
_entity.id
_entity.type
_entity.pdbx_description
1 polymer ?
#
loop_
_entity_poly.entity_id
_entity_poly.type
_entity_poly.pdbx_seq_one_letter_code
_entity_poly.pdbx_strand_id
1 'polypeptide(L)'
;MEDNFGRLARQPWPMTRLPAKLFRDYSPRGSLYRILKVCFQHKLEAGWRGFNFQSRSALPDLLAMFQTIRKKLQDKGLLRWPLLRFAGNVPGDLQRQLTRIAERHQAAILPPPGKEDEDAAAAVPTHIVEFNPEVDGLDEEEEADYLRTIELREEQGLAFVHWWYFPDSHDECIPIADVQGQAPDEVRADPTTWYVCCRFIKDVAIFNEWGNETDYEIGDEDGGAGIQEEGEVEEEEVIPTPSKKAESVQRSSPSK
;
A
#
# COMPACT_ATOMS: atom_id res chain seq x y z
N MET A 1 -0.24 14.97 -2.32
CA MET A 1 0.83 14.38 -1.48
C MET A 1 1.75 13.50 -2.32
N GLU A 2 1.21 12.85 -3.36
CA GLU A 2 1.98 12.11 -4.37
C GLU A 2 3.17 12.86 -4.96
N ASP A 3 3.00 14.11 -5.41
CA ASP A 3 4.08 14.88 -6.07
C ASP A 3 5.33 15.11 -5.21
N ASN A 4 5.16 15.12 -3.88
CA ASN A 4 6.24 15.39 -2.94
C ASN A 4 6.72 14.14 -2.19
N PHE A 5 5.87 13.11 -2.05
CA PHE A 5 6.15 11.95 -1.21
C PHE A 5 5.74 10.59 -1.80
N GLY A 6 4.97 10.54 -2.89
CA GLY A 6 4.50 9.28 -3.49
C GLY A 6 5.45 8.73 -4.56
N ARG A 7 4.96 7.73 -5.30
CA ARG A 7 5.70 7.04 -6.38
C ARG A 7 6.33 8.00 -7.40
N LEU A 8 5.64 9.11 -7.70
CA LEU A 8 6.08 10.11 -8.67
C LEU A 8 7.08 11.14 -8.10
N ALA A 9 7.34 11.13 -6.80
CA ALA A 9 8.25 12.06 -6.16
C ALA A 9 9.73 11.72 -6.45
N ARG A 10 10.57 12.76 -6.50
CA ARG A 10 12.00 12.59 -6.77
C ARG A 10 12.69 11.81 -5.64
N GLN A 11 13.32 10.69 -5.99
CA GLN A 11 14.14 9.90 -5.07
C GLN A 11 15.53 10.55 -4.82
N PRO A 12 16.15 10.33 -3.65
CA PRO A 12 15.63 9.57 -2.51
C PRO A 12 14.52 10.32 -1.77
N TRP A 13 13.50 9.60 -1.32
CA TRP A 13 12.42 10.22 -0.55
C TRP A 13 12.91 10.67 0.82
N PRO A 14 12.47 11.85 1.29
CA PRO A 14 12.91 12.38 2.58
C PRO A 14 12.32 11.60 3.77
N MET A 15 11.20 10.89 3.56
CA MET A 15 10.55 10.06 4.56
C MET A 15 9.58 9.07 3.92
N THR A 16 9.38 7.92 4.57
CA THR A 16 8.27 6.99 4.28
C THR A 16 6.92 7.61 4.62
N ARG A 17 5.94 7.48 3.73
CA ARG A 17 4.57 7.98 3.94
C ARG A 17 3.89 7.24 5.09
N LEU A 18 2.88 7.91 5.65
CA LEU A 18 1.97 7.31 6.61
C LEU A 18 0.95 6.46 5.84
N PRO A 19 0.64 5.23 6.28
CA PRO A 19 -0.43 4.43 5.70
C PRO A 19 -1.77 5.18 5.70
N ALA A 20 -2.51 5.13 4.60
CA ALA A 20 -3.79 5.85 4.47
C ALA A 20 -4.84 5.42 5.50
N LYS A 21 -4.81 4.17 5.99
CA LYS A 21 -5.67 3.71 7.10
C LYS A 21 -5.64 4.63 8.31
N LEU A 22 -4.51 5.30 8.59
CA LEU A 22 -4.38 6.24 9.70
C LEU A 22 -5.24 7.51 9.53
N PHE A 23 -5.62 7.86 8.31
CA PHE A 23 -6.49 9.00 8.01
C PHE A 23 -7.98 8.62 8.02
N ARG A 24 -8.29 7.32 8.19
CA ARG A 24 -9.67 6.79 8.24
C ARG A 24 -10.06 6.26 9.63
N ASP A 25 -9.20 6.44 10.64
CA ASP A 25 -9.55 6.19 12.05
C ASP A 25 -10.37 7.36 12.61
N TYR A 26 -11.70 7.26 12.50
CA TYR A 26 -12.65 8.24 13.01
C TYR A 26 -12.94 8.08 14.52
N SER A 27 -12.25 7.17 15.22
CA SER A 27 -12.49 6.96 16.64
C SER A 27 -12.11 8.20 17.47
N PRO A 28 -12.78 8.44 18.62
CA PRO A 28 -12.43 9.54 19.50
C PRO A 28 -10.97 9.46 19.94
N ARG A 29 -10.17 10.47 19.60
CA ARG A 29 -8.73 10.56 19.90
C ARG A 29 -7.86 9.50 19.19
N GLY A 30 -8.39 8.92 18.11
CA GLY A 30 -7.68 8.05 17.16
C GLY A 30 -6.60 8.76 16.33
N SER A 31 -6.05 8.08 15.33
CA SER A 31 -4.95 8.60 14.52
C SER A 31 -5.34 9.84 13.73
N LEU A 32 -6.53 9.89 13.11
CA LEU A 32 -6.99 11.06 12.36
C LEU A 32 -7.06 12.31 13.24
N TYR A 33 -7.65 12.19 14.43
CA TYR A 33 -7.69 13.29 15.41
C TYR A 33 -6.29 13.83 15.72
N ARG A 34 -5.31 12.95 15.92
CA ARG A 34 -3.94 13.36 16.27
C ARG A 34 -3.21 13.99 15.11
N ILE A 35 -3.38 13.45 13.91
CA ILE A 35 -2.85 14.01 12.66
C ILE A 35 -3.36 15.44 12.51
N LEU A 36 -4.69 15.63 12.53
CA LEU A 36 -5.30 16.95 12.38
C LEU A 36 -4.87 17.91 13.50
N LYS A 37 -4.81 17.43 14.75
CA LYS A 37 -4.35 18.25 15.88
C LYS A 37 -2.94 18.80 15.64
N VAL A 38 -1.99 17.98 15.22
CA VAL A 38 -0.62 18.43 14.92
C VAL A 38 -0.62 19.38 13.73
N CYS A 39 -1.37 19.09 12.66
CA CYS A 39 -1.50 19.97 11.50
C CYS A 39 -1.97 21.37 11.89
N PHE A 40 -3.05 21.48 12.70
CA PHE A 40 -3.59 22.76 13.13
C PHE A 40 -2.68 23.50 14.12
N GLN A 41 -2.00 22.78 15.02
CA GLN A 41 -1.01 23.38 15.91
C GLN A 41 0.15 23.98 15.11
N HIS A 42 0.71 23.21 14.18
CA HIS A 42 1.80 23.67 13.33
C HIS A 42 1.38 24.84 12.43
N LYS A 43 0.17 24.80 11.87
CA LYS A 43 -0.41 25.91 11.10
C LYS A 43 -0.43 27.21 11.90
N LEU A 44 -0.85 27.15 13.17
CA LEU A 44 -0.91 28.32 14.06
C LEU A 44 0.49 28.84 14.41
N GLU A 45 1.41 27.94 14.77
CA GLU A 45 2.79 28.28 15.15
C GLU A 45 3.58 28.87 13.97
N ALA A 46 3.40 28.34 12.76
CA ALA A 46 4.06 28.79 11.54
C ALA A 46 3.34 29.97 10.85
N GLY A 47 2.21 30.44 11.38
CA GLY A 47 1.46 31.57 10.81
C GLY A 47 0.86 31.32 9.43
N TRP A 48 0.55 30.06 9.09
CA TRP A 48 0.03 29.69 7.78
C TRP A 48 -1.42 30.17 7.59
N ARG A 49 -1.68 30.94 6.52
CA ARG A 49 -3.04 31.37 6.15
C ARG A 49 -3.91 30.17 5.71
N GLY A 50 -3.29 29.21 5.03
CA GLY A 50 -3.91 27.97 4.58
C GLY A 50 -2.86 26.87 4.45
N PHE A 51 -3.31 25.62 4.33
CA PHE A 51 -2.40 24.52 4.03
C PHE A 51 -2.02 24.56 2.55
N ASN A 52 -0.73 24.57 2.24
CA ASN A 52 -0.23 24.41 0.88
C ASN A 52 0.79 23.27 0.84
N PHE A 53 0.28 22.05 0.69
CA PHE A 53 1.07 20.83 0.64
C PHE A 53 1.86 20.64 -0.67
N GLN A 54 1.65 21.50 -1.68
CA GLN A 54 2.30 21.46 -2.98
C GLN A 54 3.48 22.44 -3.09
N SER A 55 3.58 23.41 -2.16
CA SER A 55 4.66 24.39 -2.19
C SER A 55 6.00 23.75 -1.84
N ARG A 56 6.93 23.72 -2.81
CA ARG A 56 8.31 23.22 -2.59
C ARG A 56 9.09 24.06 -1.58
N SER A 57 8.81 25.36 -1.46
CA SER A 57 9.47 26.21 -0.45
C SER A 57 9.02 25.89 0.97
N ALA A 58 7.82 25.32 1.12
CA ALA A 58 7.29 24.86 2.41
C ALA A 58 7.72 23.42 2.74
N LEU A 59 8.50 22.74 1.88
CA LEU A 59 8.87 21.35 2.08
C LEU A 59 9.61 21.09 3.42
N PRO A 60 10.56 21.93 3.86
CA PRO A 60 11.20 21.73 5.17
C PRO A 60 10.21 21.78 6.34
N ASP A 61 9.27 22.74 6.33
CA ASP A 61 8.26 22.88 7.37
C ASP A 61 7.24 21.75 7.33
N LEU A 62 6.81 21.33 6.13
CA LEU A 62 5.96 20.16 5.93
C LEU A 62 6.62 18.89 6.50
N LEU A 63 7.91 18.70 6.23
CA LEU A 63 8.67 17.58 6.78
C LEU A 63 8.72 17.61 8.31
N ALA A 64 8.98 18.77 8.92
CA ALA A 64 8.97 18.91 10.38
C ALA A 64 7.59 18.59 10.98
N MET A 65 6.52 19.04 10.33
CA MET A 65 5.15 18.72 10.73
C MET A 65 4.87 17.21 10.64
N PHE A 66 5.24 16.56 9.53
CA PHE A 66 5.05 15.12 9.34
C PHE A 66 5.90 14.28 10.30
N GLN A 67 7.13 14.71 10.61
CA GLN A 67 7.96 14.08 11.65
C GLN A 67 7.28 14.17 13.02
N THR A 68 6.67 15.31 13.33
CA THR A 68 5.92 15.49 14.58
C THR A 68 4.68 14.61 14.63
N ILE A 69 3.93 14.50 13.53
CA ILE A 69 2.78 13.59 13.40
C ILE A 69 3.23 12.16 13.65
N ARG A 70 4.25 11.69 12.93
CA ARG A 70 4.81 10.35 13.05
C ARG A 70 5.17 10.03 14.50
N LYS A 71 5.95 10.88 15.15
CA LYS A 71 6.35 10.70 16.54
C LYS A 71 5.15 10.60 17.48
N LYS A 72 4.15 11.48 17.32
CA LYS A 72 2.94 11.45 18.15
C LYS A 72 2.09 10.21 17.96
N LEU A 73 2.06 9.64 16.76
CA LEU A 73 1.36 8.38 16.49
C LEU A 73 2.12 7.19 17.09
N GLN A 74 3.46 7.17 16.97
CA GLN A 74 4.31 6.14 17.58
C GLN A 74 4.23 6.16 19.11
N ASP A 75 4.33 7.33 19.75
CA ASP A 75 4.20 7.51 21.20
C ASP A 75 2.84 7.01 21.74
N LYS A 76 1.84 6.87 20.88
CA LYS A 76 0.49 6.41 21.21
C LYS A 76 0.20 4.98 20.75
N GLY A 77 1.17 4.30 20.16
CA GLY A 77 1.00 2.94 19.63
C GLY A 77 0.05 2.88 18.43
N LEU A 78 -0.29 4.03 17.82
CA LEU A 78 -1.20 4.11 16.67
C LEU A 78 -0.46 3.94 15.34
N LEU A 79 0.86 4.14 15.34
CA LEU A 79 1.74 3.82 14.22
C LEU A 79 2.84 2.91 14.75
N ARG A 80 2.96 1.72 14.15
CA ARG A 80 4.07 0.80 14.36
C ARG A 80 4.64 0.47 12.99
N TRP A 81 5.94 0.63 12.83
CA TRP A 81 6.61 0.17 11.61
C TRP A 81 6.76 -1.35 11.67
N PRO A 82 6.86 -2.02 10.51
CA PRO A 82 7.02 -3.46 10.49
C PRO A 82 8.25 -3.92 11.27
N LEU A 83 8.03 -4.88 12.15
CA LEU A 83 9.06 -5.70 12.79
C LEU A 83 9.07 -7.04 12.06
N LEU A 84 10.08 -7.24 11.22
CA LEU A 84 10.15 -8.31 10.24
C LEU A 84 11.07 -9.44 10.71
N ARG A 85 10.76 -10.66 10.30
CA ARG A 85 11.67 -11.81 10.37
C ARG A 85 11.62 -12.56 9.06
N PHE A 86 12.77 -12.87 8.48
CA PHE A 86 12.80 -13.68 7.26
C PHE A 86 12.69 -15.17 7.58
N ALA A 87 11.87 -15.89 6.83
CA ALA A 87 11.85 -17.33 6.81
C ALA A 87 13.10 -17.90 6.11
N GLY A 88 13.36 -19.18 6.34
CA GLY A 88 14.57 -19.86 5.84
C GLY A 88 14.60 -20.07 4.32
N ASN A 89 13.46 -19.93 3.64
CA ASN A 89 13.33 -20.09 2.19
C ASN A 89 13.67 -18.82 1.39
N VAL A 90 13.90 -17.69 2.05
CA VAL A 90 14.28 -16.44 1.36
C VAL A 90 15.75 -16.50 0.92
N PRO A 91 16.06 -16.40 -0.39
CA PRO A 91 17.45 -16.44 -0.87
C PRO A 91 18.32 -15.36 -0.23
N GLY A 92 19.54 -15.69 0.17
CA GLY A 92 20.40 -14.78 0.96
C GLY A 92 20.74 -13.47 0.25
N ASP A 93 20.83 -13.45 -1.08
CA ASP A 93 21.06 -12.23 -1.86
C ASP A 93 19.82 -11.32 -1.85
N LEU A 94 18.64 -11.92 -2.01
CA LEU A 94 17.37 -11.24 -1.92
C LEU A 94 17.16 -10.69 -0.50
N GLN A 95 17.43 -11.48 0.54
CA GLN A 95 17.35 -11.04 1.93
C GLN A 95 18.17 -9.78 2.19
N ARG A 96 19.42 -9.72 1.68
CA ARG A 96 20.28 -8.52 1.82
C ARG A 96 19.71 -7.30 1.10
N GLN A 97 19.09 -7.49 -0.06
CA GLN A 97 18.40 -6.41 -0.77
C GLN A 97 17.18 -5.92 0.02
N LEU A 98 16.33 -6.84 0.46
CA LEU A 98 15.10 -6.52 1.19
C LEU A 98 15.38 -5.86 2.54
N THR A 99 16.42 -6.29 3.27
CA THR A 99 16.85 -5.61 4.51
C THR A 99 17.15 -4.13 4.28
N ARG A 100 17.90 -3.79 3.21
CA ARG A 100 18.22 -2.39 2.89
C ARG A 100 16.98 -1.56 2.60
N ILE A 101 16.00 -2.14 1.91
CA ILE A 101 14.71 -1.50 1.63
C ILE A 101 13.93 -1.31 2.93
N ALA A 102 13.75 -2.37 3.71
CA ALA A 102 13.01 -2.36 4.96
C ALA A 102 13.56 -1.29 5.94
N GLU A 103 14.87 -1.26 6.16
CA GLU A 103 15.52 -0.29 7.05
C GLU A 103 15.35 1.16 6.55
N ARG A 104 15.50 1.38 5.23
CA ARG A 104 15.19 2.69 4.62
C ARG A 104 13.75 3.12 4.90
N HIS A 105 12.82 2.17 4.91
CA HIS A 105 11.41 2.39 5.19
C HIS A 105 10.99 2.17 6.65
N GLN A 106 11.97 2.32 7.57
CA GLN A 106 11.78 2.35 9.03
C GLN A 106 11.36 1.03 9.67
N ALA A 107 11.34 -0.07 8.91
CA ALA A 107 11.16 -1.39 9.47
C ALA A 107 12.44 -1.88 10.16
N ALA A 108 12.27 -2.77 11.14
CA ALA A 108 13.37 -3.42 11.85
C ALA A 108 13.36 -4.92 11.53
N ILE A 109 14.55 -5.52 11.43
CA ILE A 109 14.71 -6.95 11.19
C ILE A 109 15.11 -7.64 12.49
N LEU A 110 14.34 -8.64 12.90
CA LEU A 110 14.70 -9.52 14.01
C LEU A 110 15.67 -10.61 13.54
N PRO A 111 16.62 -11.01 14.41
CA PRO A 111 17.48 -12.14 14.13
C PRO A 111 16.65 -13.43 14.06
N PRO A 112 17.15 -14.48 13.38
CA PRO A 112 16.51 -15.79 13.39
C PRO A 112 16.48 -16.37 14.82
N PRO A 113 15.48 -17.22 15.15
CA PRO A 113 15.39 -17.81 16.48
C PRO A 113 16.62 -18.67 16.78
N GLY A 114 17.12 -18.63 18.02
CA GLY A 114 18.25 -19.47 18.46
C GLY A 114 19.64 -19.01 17.99
N LYS A 115 19.78 -17.79 17.46
CA LYS A 115 21.08 -17.12 17.26
C LYS A 115 21.13 -15.82 18.06
N GLU A 116 22.35 -15.40 18.41
CA GLU A 116 22.80 -14.18 19.10
C GLU A 116 21.71 -13.18 19.55
N ASP A 117 21.80 -12.75 20.82
CA ASP A 117 20.83 -11.88 21.52
C ASP A 117 19.47 -12.57 21.74
N GLU A 118 19.41 -13.41 22.78
CA GLU A 118 18.23 -14.21 23.13
C GLU A 118 16.97 -13.34 23.32
N ASP A 119 17.13 -12.12 23.85
CA ASP A 119 16.02 -11.19 24.07
C ASP A 119 15.48 -10.65 22.74
N ALA A 120 16.37 -10.26 21.81
CA ALA A 120 15.98 -9.85 20.46
C ALA A 120 15.38 -11.00 19.65
N ALA A 121 15.93 -12.21 19.78
CA ALA A 121 15.43 -13.41 19.11
C ALA A 121 14.06 -13.85 19.64
N ALA A 122 13.76 -13.58 20.92
CA ALA A 122 12.48 -13.87 21.57
C ALA A 122 11.36 -12.86 21.24
N ALA A 123 11.69 -11.69 20.66
CA ALA A 123 10.68 -10.72 20.26
C ALA A 123 9.73 -11.32 19.19
N VAL A 124 8.43 -11.10 19.37
CA VAL A 124 7.40 -11.57 18.43
C VAL A 124 7.44 -10.67 17.20
N PRO A 125 7.75 -11.20 16.00
CA PRO A 125 7.68 -10.41 14.78
C PRO A 125 6.23 -10.05 14.48
N THR A 126 6.04 -8.85 13.94
CA THR A 126 4.75 -8.47 13.35
C THR A 126 4.55 -9.11 11.99
N HIS A 127 5.63 -9.41 11.26
CA HIS A 127 5.58 -10.05 9.96
C HIS A 127 6.69 -11.11 9.83
N ILE A 128 6.35 -12.27 9.30
CA ILE A 128 7.26 -13.29 8.80
C ILE A 128 7.25 -13.18 7.28
N VAL A 129 8.43 -12.98 6.70
CA VAL A 129 8.60 -12.74 5.26
C VAL A 129 9.15 -14.00 4.63
N GLU A 130 8.39 -14.58 3.71
CA GLU A 130 8.75 -15.80 3.02
C GLU A 130 8.87 -15.57 1.51
N PHE A 131 9.61 -16.44 0.84
CA PHE A 131 9.68 -16.43 -0.61
C PHE A 131 8.52 -17.24 -1.16
N ASN A 132 7.61 -16.60 -1.89
CA ASN A 132 6.53 -17.28 -2.61
C ASN A 132 6.88 -17.33 -4.11
N PRO A 133 7.20 -18.50 -4.70
CA PRO A 133 7.54 -18.60 -6.12
C PRO A 133 6.47 -18.07 -7.09
N GLU A 134 5.18 -18.17 -6.72
CA GLU A 134 4.05 -17.72 -7.55
C GLU A 134 3.92 -16.20 -7.61
N VAL A 135 4.56 -15.47 -6.70
CA VAL A 135 4.50 -14.00 -6.65
C VAL A 135 5.90 -13.40 -6.83
N ASP A 136 6.88 -13.92 -6.09
CA ASP A 136 8.24 -13.42 -6.08
C ASP A 136 9.11 -13.95 -7.21
N GLY A 137 8.65 -14.97 -7.93
CA GLY A 137 9.31 -15.58 -9.08
C GLY A 137 8.75 -15.16 -10.44
N LEU A 138 7.64 -14.40 -10.48
CA LEU A 138 7.08 -13.84 -11.72
C LEU A 138 7.86 -12.61 -12.19
N ASP A 139 7.88 -12.39 -13.50
CA ASP A 139 8.39 -11.16 -14.11
C ASP A 139 7.34 -10.03 -13.99
N GLU A 140 7.78 -8.79 -13.82
CA GLU A 140 6.91 -7.60 -13.59
C GLU A 140 5.86 -7.36 -14.71
N GLU A 141 6.02 -7.98 -15.89
CA GLU A 141 5.14 -7.80 -17.05
C GLU A 141 3.88 -8.70 -17.02
N GLU A 142 3.83 -9.71 -16.15
CA GLU A 142 2.73 -10.70 -16.08
C GLU A 142 1.65 -10.34 -15.04
N GLU A 143 1.73 -9.15 -14.44
CA GLU A 143 0.85 -8.74 -13.35
C GLU A 143 -0.45 -8.12 -13.89
N ALA A 144 -1.58 -8.78 -13.67
CA ALA A 144 -2.90 -8.20 -13.90
C ALA A 144 -3.34 -7.34 -12.71
N ASP A 145 -4.01 -6.22 -12.99
CA ASP A 145 -4.58 -5.35 -11.96
C ASP A 145 -5.88 -5.96 -11.42
N TYR A 146 -5.85 -6.41 -10.17
CA TYR A 146 -7.03 -6.91 -9.45
C TYR A 146 -7.52 -5.89 -8.42
N LEU A 147 -8.82 -5.87 -8.16
CA LEU A 147 -9.42 -5.06 -7.12
C LEU A 147 -10.39 -5.86 -6.26
N ARG A 148 -10.61 -5.39 -5.02
CA ARG A 148 -11.69 -5.87 -4.15
C ARG A 148 -12.56 -4.70 -3.70
N THR A 149 -13.85 -4.98 -3.53
CA THR A 149 -14.81 -4.03 -2.95
C THR A 149 -14.61 -3.95 -1.44
N ILE A 150 -14.42 -2.74 -0.91
CA ILE A 150 -14.39 -2.50 0.54
C ILE A 150 -15.79 -2.17 1.04
N GLU A 151 -16.51 -1.30 0.35
CA GLU A 151 -17.81 -0.78 0.79
C GLU A 151 -18.69 -0.46 -0.42
N LEU A 152 -19.95 -0.92 -0.40
CA LEU A 152 -20.97 -0.49 -1.35
C LEU A 152 -21.75 0.68 -0.78
N ARG A 153 -21.82 1.78 -1.54
CA ARG A 153 -22.61 2.98 -1.22
C ARG A 153 -23.75 3.08 -2.23
N GLU A 154 -24.72 2.18 -2.11
CA GLU A 154 -25.84 2.03 -3.06
C GLU A 154 -26.59 3.33 -3.30
N GLU A 155 -26.84 4.12 -2.25
CA GLU A 155 -27.53 5.42 -2.35
C GLU A 155 -26.79 6.42 -3.25
N GLN A 156 -25.47 6.29 -3.36
CA GLN A 156 -24.60 7.16 -4.16
C GLN A 156 -24.25 6.55 -5.51
N GLY A 157 -24.62 5.29 -5.77
CA GLY A 157 -24.21 4.55 -6.96
C GLY A 157 -22.70 4.27 -7.04
N LEU A 158 -22.00 4.29 -5.90
CA LEU A 158 -20.54 4.17 -5.82
C LEU A 158 -20.10 2.95 -4.99
N ALA A 159 -19.01 2.33 -5.40
CA ALA A 159 -18.28 1.30 -4.67
C ALA A 159 -16.91 1.87 -4.27
N PHE A 160 -16.56 1.76 -3.00
CA PHE A 160 -15.21 2.04 -2.53
C PHE A 160 -14.37 0.78 -2.67
N VAL A 161 -13.29 0.84 -3.45
CA VAL A 161 -12.49 -0.32 -3.86
C VAL A 161 -11.03 -0.17 -3.45
N HIS A 162 -10.36 -1.30 -3.32
CA HIS A 162 -8.93 -1.41 -3.08
C HIS A 162 -8.26 -2.19 -4.19
N TRP A 163 -7.17 -1.65 -4.72
CA TRP A 163 -6.34 -2.25 -5.76
C TRP A 163 -5.27 -3.13 -5.13
N TRP A 164 -5.24 -4.41 -5.50
CA TRP A 164 -4.27 -5.35 -4.95
C TRP A 164 -2.83 -4.89 -5.19
N TYR A 165 -1.98 -5.02 -4.17
CA TYR A 165 -0.58 -4.60 -4.19
C TYR A 165 -0.36 -3.08 -4.27
N PHE A 166 -1.43 -2.29 -4.31
CA PHE A 166 -1.33 -0.84 -4.11
C PHE A 166 -1.61 -0.51 -2.64
N PRO A 167 -0.89 0.44 -2.03
CA PRO A 167 -1.23 0.89 -0.70
C PRO A 167 -2.62 1.52 -0.64
N ASP A 168 -3.28 1.44 0.51
CA ASP A 168 -4.61 2.01 0.81
C ASP A 168 -4.82 3.47 0.35
N SER A 169 -3.74 4.22 0.10
CA SER A 169 -3.82 5.57 -0.46
C SER A 169 -4.27 5.64 -1.92
N HIS A 170 -4.30 4.51 -2.63
CA HIS A 170 -4.83 4.38 -3.99
C HIS A 170 -6.27 3.87 -4.01
N ASP A 171 -6.86 3.56 -2.84
CA ASP A 171 -8.27 3.20 -2.78
C ASP A 171 -9.13 4.36 -3.30
N GLU A 172 -10.13 4.02 -4.10
CA GLU A 172 -10.96 5.01 -4.78
C GLU A 172 -12.43 4.61 -4.80
N CYS A 173 -13.28 5.59 -5.11
CA CYS A 173 -14.71 5.35 -5.32
C CYS A 173 -14.97 5.27 -6.82
N ILE A 174 -15.39 4.11 -7.31
CA ILE A 174 -15.79 3.89 -8.70
C ILE A 174 -17.31 3.59 -8.79
N PRO A 175 -17.95 3.76 -9.96
CA PRO A 175 -19.34 3.36 -10.13
C PRO A 175 -19.58 1.89 -9.78
N ILE A 176 -20.70 1.58 -9.12
CA ILE A 176 -21.07 0.19 -8.77
C ILE A 176 -21.15 -0.69 -10.03
N ALA A 177 -21.57 -0.11 -11.16
CA ALA A 177 -21.67 -0.83 -12.43
C ALA A 177 -20.32 -1.35 -12.96
N ASP A 178 -19.20 -0.79 -12.49
CA ASP A 178 -17.85 -1.16 -12.92
C ASP A 178 -17.21 -2.20 -11.97
N VAL A 179 -17.98 -2.75 -11.02
CA VAL A 179 -17.51 -3.69 -10.01
C VAL A 179 -18.27 -5.00 -10.07
N GLN A 180 -17.55 -6.11 -10.17
CA GLN A 180 -18.12 -7.45 -10.24
C GLN A 180 -18.24 -8.15 -8.87
N GLY A 181 -17.58 -7.63 -7.82
CA GLY A 181 -17.52 -8.23 -6.48
C GLY A 181 -18.35 -7.51 -5.40
N GLN A 182 -18.81 -8.26 -4.40
CA GLN A 182 -19.51 -7.73 -3.23
C GLN A 182 -18.53 -7.23 -2.16
N ALA A 183 -18.97 -6.28 -1.33
CA ALA A 183 -18.22 -5.92 -0.13
C ALA A 183 -18.22 -7.12 0.84
N PRO A 184 -17.11 -7.39 1.54
CA PRO A 184 -17.08 -8.49 2.52
C PRO A 184 -18.09 -8.25 3.64
N ASP A 185 -18.84 -9.29 3.98
CA ASP A 185 -19.86 -9.24 5.06
C ASP A 185 -19.24 -8.98 6.44
N GLU A 186 -17.98 -9.40 6.64
CA GLU A 186 -17.27 -9.27 7.91
C GLU A 186 -15.84 -8.74 7.72
N VAL A 187 -15.46 -7.82 8.61
CA VAL A 187 -14.07 -7.36 8.71
C VAL A 187 -13.27 -8.41 9.48
N ARG A 188 -12.35 -9.09 8.80
CA ARG A 188 -11.41 -10.02 9.44
C ARG A 188 -10.56 -9.28 10.47
N ALA A 189 -10.40 -9.87 11.66
CA ALA A 189 -9.47 -9.35 12.65
C ALA A 189 -8.02 -9.60 12.23
N ASP A 190 -7.16 -8.59 12.40
CA ASP A 190 -5.73 -8.71 12.12
C ASP A 190 -5.09 -9.82 12.97
N PRO A 191 -4.26 -10.70 12.38
CA PRO A 191 -3.48 -11.67 13.15
C PRO A 191 -2.41 -10.97 14.01
N THR A 192 -1.86 -11.71 14.98
CA THR A 192 -0.74 -11.21 15.78
C THR A 192 0.54 -11.08 14.95
N THR A 193 0.74 -12.00 14.00
CA THR A 193 1.87 -12.03 13.07
C THR A 193 1.31 -12.30 11.68
N TRP A 194 1.69 -11.46 10.72
CA TRP A 194 1.38 -11.66 9.31
C TRP A 194 2.42 -12.56 8.65
N TYR A 195 2.00 -13.47 7.78
CA TYR A 195 2.90 -14.26 6.93
C TYR A 195 2.78 -13.70 5.52
N VAL A 196 3.84 -13.08 5.01
CA VAL A 196 3.78 -12.30 3.77
C VAL A 196 4.89 -12.67 2.80
N CYS A 197 4.63 -12.51 1.50
CA CYS A 197 5.64 -12.70 0.45
C CYS A 197 6.67 -11.56 0.41
N CYS A 198 7.78 -11.75 -0.31
CA CYS A 198 8.86 -10.76 -0.37
C CYS A 198 8.40 -9.46 -1.06
N ARG A 199 7.39 -9.53 -1.93
CA ARG A 199 6.76 -8.37 -2.57
C ARG A 199 6.29 -7.30 -1.58
N PHE A 200 5.87 -7.67 -0.38
CA PHE A 200 5.49 -6.70 0.68
C PHE A 200 6.58 -5.65 0.94
N ILE A 201 7.85 -6.07 0.89
CA ILE A 201 9.00 -5.18 1.04
C ILE A 201 9.39 -4.53 -0.30
N LYS A 202 9.27 -5.24 -1.42
CA LYS A 202 9.59 -4.65 -2.74
C LYS A 202 8.69 -3.44 -3.03
N ASP A 203 7.40 -3.55 -2.76
CA ASP A 203 6.41 -2.55 -3.17
C ASP A 203 6.49 -1.26 -2.34
N VAL A 204 6.92 -1.32 -1.08
CA VAL A 204 7.19 -0.09 -0.31
C VAL A 204 8.32 0.74 -0.94
N ALA A 205 9.26 0.11 -1.65
CA ALA A 205 10.31 0.80 -2.41
C ALA A 205 9.80 1.46 -3.70
N ILE A 206 8.58 1.13 -4.14
CA ILE A 206 7.91 1.70 -5.32
C ILE A 206 6.98 2.82 -4.88
N PHE A 207 6.13 2.56 -3.89
CA PHE A 207 5.06 3.48 -3.49
C PHE A 207 5.44 4.47 -2.40
N ASN A 208 6.56 4.23 -1.70
CA ASN A 208 6.97 4.95 -0.50
C ASN A 208 5.93 4.90 0.64
N GLU A 209 5.08 3.87 0.65
CA GLU A 209 4.04 3.60 1.64
C GLU A 209 3.96 2.09 1.81
N TRP A 210 3.84 1.61 3.05
CA TRP A 210 3.65 0.18 3.29
C TRP A 210 2.26 -0.23 2.80
N GLY A 211 2.19 -1.34 2.05
CA GLY A 211 0.94 -1.85 1.48
C GLY A 211 0.01 -2.48 2.52
N ASN A 212 -1.17 -2.91 2.08
CA ASN A 212 -2.11 -3.65 2.91
C ASN A 212 -1.62 -5.09 3.10
N GLU A 213 -1.44 -5.51 4.35
CA GLU A 213 -0.84 -6.80 4.66
C GLU A 213 -1.61 -8.00 4.05
N THR A 214 -2.93 -7.87 3.86
CA THR A 214 -3.80 -8.91 3.28
C THR A 214 -3.44 -9.25 1.83
N ASP A 215 -2.90 -8.29 1.07
CA ASP A 215 -2.59 -8.51 -0.36
C ASP A 215 -1.39 -9.44 -0.54
N TYR A 216 -0.50 -9.45 0.45
CA TYR A 216 0.77 -10.17 0.42
C TYR A 216 0.72 -11.45 1.25
N GLU A 217 -0.40 -11.74 1.89
CA GLU A 217 -0.56 -12.86 2.81
C GLU A 217 -0.33 -14.18 2.08
N ILE A 218 0.56 -15.01 2.63
CA ILE A 218 0.76 -16.39 2.17
C ILE A 218 -0.21 -17.23 2.99
N GLY A 219 -1.19 -17.84 2.32
CA GLY A 219 -2.11 -18.76 2.98
C GLY A 219 -1.37 -19.95 3.58
N ASP A 220 -1.83 -20.43 4.74
CA ASP A 220 -1.53 -21.80 5.17
C ASP A 220 -2.05 -22.71 4.06
N GLU A 221 -1.23 -23.61 3.52
CA GLU A 221 -1.58 -24.54 2.43
C GLU A 221 -2.80 -25.43 2.81
N ASP A 222 -4.03 -24.91 2.65
CA ASP A 222 -5.31 -25.62 2.43
C ASP A 222 -6.53 -24.67 2.33
N GLY A 223 -6.34 -23.44 1.85
CA GLY A 223 -7.44 -22.53 1.56
C GLY A 223 -7.02 -21.61 0.44
N GLY A 224 -7.45 -21.93 -0.78
CA GLY A 224 -7.03 -21.29 -2.01
C GLY A 224 -6.91 -19.78 -1.88
N ALA A 225 -5.95 -19.23 -2.63
CA ALA A 225 -5.98 -17.86 -3.07
C ALA A 225 -7.44 -17.42 -3.21
N GLY A 226 -7.81 -16.32 -2.57
CA GLY A 226 -9.13 -15.68 -2.73
C GLY A 226 -9.29 -15.11 -4.13
N ILE A 227 -8.99 -15.89 -5.16
CA ILE A 227 -9.59 -15.82 -6.48
C ILE A 227 -11.05 -16.22 -6.24
N GLN A 228 -11.87 -15.23 -5.86
CA GLN A 228 -13.29 -15.32 -6.18
C GLN A 228 -13.37 -15.50 -7.70
N GLU A 229 -14.20 -16.47 -8.10
CA GLU A 229 -14.27 -17.09 -9.42
C GLU A 229 -13.85 -16.20 -10.60
N GLU A 230 -12.99 -16.81 -11.42
CA GLU A 230 -12.60 -16.39 -12.76
C GLU A 230 -13.82 -15.93 -13.58
N GLY A 231 -13.89 -14.63 -13.86
CA GLY A 231 -14.68 -14.12 -14.98
C GLY A 231 -13.81 -14.16 -16.23
N GLU A 232 -13.77 -15.30 -16.93
CA GLU A 232 -13.36 -15.32 -18.34
C GLU A 232 -14.19 -14.26 -19.08
N VAL A 233 -13.52 -13.28 -19.68
CA VAL A 233 -14.17 -12.39 -20.65
C VAL A 233 -14.44 -13.27 -21.87
N GLU A 234 -15.64 -13.84 -21.97
CA GLU A 234 -16.11 -14.43 -23.22
C GLU A 234 -16.01 -13.35 -24.31
N GLU A 235 -15.05 -13.50 -25.22
CA GLU A 235 -15.03 -12.78 -26.48
C GLU A 235 -16.33 -13.15 -27.22
N GLU A 236 -17.34 -12.27 -27.19
CA GLU A 236 -18.50 -12.43 -28.05
C GLU A 236 -18.02 -12.50 -29.51
N GLU A 237 -18.24 -13.65 -30.15
CA GLU A 237 -18.04 -13.85 -31.58
C GLU A 237 -18.85 -12.81 -32.37
N VAL A 238 -18.17 -11.76 -32.85
CA VAL A 238 -18.75 -10.80 -33.78
C VAL A 238 -18.92 -11.46 -35.14
N ILE A 239 -20.14 -11.88 -35.45
CA ILE A 239 -20.58 -12.33 -36.77
C ILE A 239 -20.23 -11.25 -37.81
N PRO A 240 -19.52 -11.58 -38.92
CA PRO A 240 -19.02 -10.57 -39.83
C PRO A 240 -20.12 -10.05 -40.75
N THR A 241 -20.31 -8.74 -40.82
CA THR A 241 -21.05 -8.09 -41.91
C THR A 241 -20.14 -7.16 -42.73
N PRO A 242 -20.35 -7.06 -44.05
CA PRO A 242 -19.28 -6.67 -44.97
C PRO A 242 -19.14 -5.15 -45.12
N SER A 243 -17.90 -4.71 -44.93
CA SER A 243 -17.16 -3.63 -45.62
C SER A 243 -17.95 -2.49 -46.27
N LYS A 244 -17.77 -1.27 -45.72
CA LYS A 244 -17.56 -0.05 -46.53
C LYS A 244 -16.45 0.82 -45.92
N LYS A 245 -15.48 1.15 -46.78
CA LYS A 245 -14.32 2.01 -46.55
C LYS A 245 -14.71 3.43 -46.08
N ALA A 246 -14.00 3.96 -45.08
CA ALA A 246 -13.64 5.37 -44.93
C ALA A 246 -12.50 5.50 -43.89
N GLU A 247 -11.26 5.65 -44.38
CA GLU A 247 -10.35 6.78 -44.13
C GLU A 247 -9.71 6.88 -42.73
N SER A 248 -8.41 6.61 -42.71
CA SER A 248 -7.47 6.74 -41.59
C SER A 248 -7.21 8.21 -41.24
N VAL A 249 -7.33 8.56 -39.96
CA VAL A 249 -6.76 9.80 -39.41
C VAL A 249 -5.71 9.44 -38.37
N GLN A 250 -4.44 9.55 -38.75
CA GLN A 250 -3.30 9.53 -37.83
C GLN A 250 -3.32 10.82 -36.99
N ARG A 251 -3.25 10.69 -35.67
CA ARG A 251 -2.91 11.83 -34.79
C ARG A 251 -1.42 11.79 -34.47
N SER A 252 -0.71 12.76 -35.04
CA SER A 252 0.67 13.11 -34.72
C SER A 252 0.78 13.74 -33.33
N SER A 253 1.74 13.28 -32.54
CA SER A 253 2.17 13.91 -31.29
C SER A 253 2.76 15.30 -31.56
N PRO A 254 2.42 16.34 -30.79
CA PRO A 254 3.12 17.61 -30.87
C PRO A 254 4.38 17.58 -30.00
N SER A 255 5.54 17.76 -30.64
CA SER A 255 6.78 18.14 -29.96
C SER A 255 6.80 19.65 -29.68
N LYS A 256 6.91 20.02 -28.40
CA LYS A 256 8.01 20.82 -27.82
C LYS A 256 7.72 21.15 -26.36
#